data_AF-A0A9X7NQS7-F1
#
_entry.id   AF-A0A9X7NQS7-F1
#
_cell.length_a   1.000
_cell.length_b   1.000
_cell.length_c   1.000
_cell.angle_alpha   90.00
_cell.angle_beta   90.00
_cell.angle_gamma   90.00
#
_symmetry.space_group_name_H-M   'P 1'
#
loop_
_entity.id
_entity.type
_entity.pdbx_description
1 polymer ?
#
loop_
_entity_poly.entity_id
_entity_poly.type
_entity_poly.pdbx_seq_one_letter_code
_entity_poly.pdbx_strand_id
1 'polypeptide(L)'
;MTAQMKLLHVHAGSRSYQITRKEAERLGLPVVVSRSIVVVPPKPKPDPYARQMEKQSDDLKRRRLIAEIIRAEGLGASRTCRVIAMKVALRTGFFLSDLKRTCRKSPLVAARQRAIFGARVGTDKSLDVIGRFYGLDHTTVYYSVQEHAKRIGRDAPGMRCGR
;
A
#
# COMPACT_ATOMS: atom_id res chain seq x y z
N MET A 1 -12.84 -9.54 20.16
CA MET A 1 -11.72 -9.08 21.01
C MET A 1 -11.21 -10.27 21.81
N THR A 2 -10.16 -10.95 21.33
CA THR A 2 -9.61 -12.14 21.99
C THR A 2 -8.61 -11.69 23.05
N ALA A 3 -8.98 -11.80 24.33
CA ALA A 3 -8.07 -11.50 25.42
C ALA A 3 -6.95 -12.55 25.44
N GLN A 4 -5.72 -12.14 25.09
CA GLN A 4 -4.54 -12.99 25.28
C GLN A 4 -4.35 -13.23 26.78
N MET A 5 -4.62 -14.45 27.23
CA MET A 5 -4.29 -14.88 28.59
C MET A 5 -2.76 -14.94 28.74
N LYS A 6 -2.20 -14.06 29.59
CA LYS A 6 -0.77 -14.12 29.98
C LYS A 6 -0.56 -15.27 30.95
N LEU A 7 0.12 -16.33 30.50
CA LEU A 7 0.61 -17.42 31.32
C LEU A 7 1.88 -16.99 32.05
N LEU A 8 2.02 -17.40 33.31
CA LEU A 8 3.19 -17.15 34.15
C LEU A 8 4.02 -18.42 34.26
N HIS A 9 5.34 -18.28 34.24
CA HIS A 9 6.25 -19.39 34.53
C HIS A 9 6.56 -19.43 36.03
N VAL A 10 6.31 -20.57 36.66
CA VAL A 10 6.64 -20.82 38.07
C VAL A 10 7.60 -22.00 38.16
N HIS A 11 8.64 -21.85 38.97
CA HIS A 11 9.67 -22.86 39.19
C HIS A 11 9.52 -23.47 40.58
N ALA A 12 9.43 -24.80 40.65
CA ALA A 12 9.40 -25.56 41.89
C ALA A 12 10.45 -26.68 41.81
N GLY A 13 11.57 -26.50 42.52
CA GLY A 13 12.75 -27.36 42.36
C GLY A 13 13.30 -27.31 40.92
N SER A 14 13.53 -28.48 40.30
CA SER A 14 14.05 -28.61 38.93
C SER A 14 12.97 -28.54 37.83
N ARG A 15 11.70 -28.28 38.16
CA ARG A 15 10.58 -28.29 37.20
C ARG A 15 9.96 -26.90 37.04
N SER A 16 9.66 -26.53 35.79
CA SER A 16 8.98 -25.28 35.45
C SER A 16 7.57 -25.55 34.91
N TYR A 17 6.58 -24.88 35.46
CA TYR A 17 5.17 -24.99 35.07
C TYR A 17 4.66 -23.66 34.53
N GLN A 18 3.77 -23.70 33.53
CA GLN A 18 3.02 -22.53 33.09
C GLN A 18 1.65 -22.54 33.76
N ILE A 19 1.37 -21.55 34.60
CA ILE A 19 0.07 -21.42 35.28
C ILE A 19 -0.53 -20.04 35.04
N THR A 20 -1.84 -19.92 35.17
CA THR A 20 -2.49 -18.61 35.10
C THR A 20 -2.24 -17.82 36.38
N ARG A 21 -2.36 -16.49 36.32
CA ARG A 21 -2.22 -15.63 37.52
C ARG A 21 -3.20 -16.00 38.64
N LYS A 22 -4.46 -16.30 38.28
CA LYS A 22 -5.49 -16.71 39.24
C LYS A 22 -5.15 -18.03 39.94
N GLU A 23 -4.53 -18.97 39.23
CA GLU A 23 -4.08 -20.24 39.82
C GLU A 23 -2.87 -20.03 40.74
N ALA A 24 -1.92 -19.18 40.36
CA ALA A 24 -0.78 -18.86 41.20
C ALA A 24 -1.20 -18.22 42.54
N GLU A 25 -2.16 -17.29 42.50
CA GLU A 25 -2.75 -16.65 43.68
C GLU A 25 -3.49 -17.66 44.57
N ARG A 26 -4.27 -18.59 43.98
CA ARG A 26 -4.95 -19.67 44.73
C ARG A 26 -3.96 -20.61 45.45
N LEU A 27 -2.80 -20.86 44.85
CA LEU A 27 -1.77 -21.76 45.40
C LEU A 27 -0.81 -21.07 46.38
N GLY A 28 -0.95 -19.76 46.62
CA GLY A 28 -0.05 -19.00 47.49
C GLY A 28 1.39 -18.90 46.97
N LEU A 29 1.61 -19.11 45.67
CA LEU A 29 2.94 -19.10 45.07
C LEU A 29 3.38 -17.65 44.79
N PRO A 30 4.62 -17.26 45.16
CA PRO A 30 5.12 -15.92 44.87
C PRO A 30 5.24 -15.73 43.36
N VAL A 31 4.40 -14.86 42.80
CA VAL A 31 4.42 -14.52 41.38
C VAL A 31 5.55 -13.54 41.11
N VAL A 32 6.69 -14.05 40.63
CA VAL A 32 7.77 -13.21 40.12
C VAL A 32 7.52 -12.97 38.63
N VAL A 33 7.09 -11.76 38.28
CA VAL A 33 6.93 -11.35 36.88
C VAL A 33 8.32 -11.05 36.30
N SER A 34 9.02 -12.07 35.82
CA SER A 34 10.25 -11.87 35.05
C SER A 34 9.89 -11.31 33.68
N ARG A 35 10.15 -10.00 33.47
CA ARG A 35 10.10 -9.40 32.14
C ARG A 35 11.33 -9.85 31.37
N SER A 36 11.19 -10.87 30.53
CA SER A 36 12.21 -11.21 29.54
C SER A 36 12.34 -10.04 28.57
N ILE A 37 13.40 -9.26 28.69
CA ILE A 37 13.71 -8.21 27.72
C ILE A 37 14.22 -8.94 26.47
N VAL A 38 13.37 -9.05 25.45
CA VAL A 38 13.82 -9.47 24.13
C VAL A 38 14.67 -8.33 23.58
N VAL A 39 15.99 -8.48 23.68
CA VAL A 39 16.94 -7.56 23.03
C VAL A 39 16.83 -7.83 21.53
N VAL A 40 15.99 -7.07 20.84
CA VAL A 40 15.95 -7.09 19.38
C VAL A 40 17.26 -6.47 18.91
N PRO A 41 18.12 -7.19 18.16
CA PRO A 41 19.35 -6.61 17.66
C PRO A 41 19.02 -5.37 16.82
N PRO A 42 19.80 -4.28 16.95
CA PRO A 42 19.57 -3.10 16.13
C PRO A 42 19.63 -3.49 14.66
N LYS A 43 18.62 -3.09 13.88
CA LYS A 43 18.61 -3.35 12.44
C LYS A 43 19.94 -2.85 11.85
N PRO A 44 20.64 -3.66 11.03
CA PRO A 44 21.88 -3.21 10.41
C PRO A 44 21.63 -1.91 9.65
N LYS A 45 22.57 -0.96 9.77
CA LYS A 45 22.49 0.29 9.00
C LYS A 45 22.47 -0.10 7.51
N PRO A 46 21.54 0.47 6.71
CA PRO A 46 21.47 0.15 5.29
C PRO A 46 22.79 0.54 4.62
N ASP A 47 23.33 -0.38 3.81
CA ASP A 47 24.56 -0.17 3.04
C ASP A 47 24.43 1.12 2.19
N PRO A 48 25.36 2.09 2.33
CA PRO A 48 25.33 3.32 1.56
C PRO A 48 25.37 3.07 0.03
N TYR A 49 26.01 2.00 -0.44
CA TYR A 49 26.05 1.64 -1.85
C TYR A 49 24.73 1.05 -2.36
N ALA A 50 23.98 0.34 -1.51
CA ALA A 50 22.66 -0.19 -1.86
C ALA A 50 21.67 0.94 -2.22
N ARG A 51 21.74 2.08 -1.51
CA ARG A 51 20.93 3.27 -1.84
C ARG A 51 21.32 3.90 -3.17
N GLN A 52 22.61 3.93 -3.49
CA GLN A 52 23.10 4.48 -4.77
C GLN A 52 22.63 3.61 -5.94
N MET A 53 22.75 2.28 -5.81
CA MET A 53 22.26 1.33 -6.81
C MET A 53 20.74 1.41 -7.00
N GLU A 54 19.97 1.52 -5.90
CA GLU A 54 18.51 1.69 -5.96
C GLU A 54 18.14 2.98 -6.73
N LYS A 55 18.82 4.09 -6.44
CA LYS A 55 18.62 5.37 -7.13
C LYS A 55 18.97 5.30 -8.62
N GLN A 56 20.06 4.62 -8.98
CA GLN A 56 20.43 4.40 -10.39
C GLN A 56 19.37 3.56 -11.12
N SER A 57 18.88 2.50 -10.49
CA SER A 57 17.79 1.68 -11.01
C SER A 57 16.51 2.50 -11.24
N ASP A 58 16.18 3.39 -10.30
CA ASP A 58 14.98 4.21 -10.38
C ASP A 58 15.05 5.27 -11.49
N ASP A 59 16.24 5.87 -11.70
CA ASP A 59 16.47 6.77 -12.83
C ASP A 59 16.31 6.05 -14.17
N LEU A 60 16.86 4.83 -14.29
CA LEU A 60 16.70 4.00 -15.48
C LEU A 60 15.23 3.67 -15.75
N LYS A 61 14.45 3.30 -14.72
CA LYS A 61 13.01 3.06 -14.84
C LYS A 61 12.28 4.31 -15.32
N ARG A 62 12.63 5.49 -14.82
CA ARG A 62 12.02 6.78 -15.24
C ARG A 62 12.32 7.10 -16.70
N ARG A 63 13.56 6.93 -17.15
CA ARG A 63 13.93 7.12 -18.56
C ARG A 63 13.14 6.20 -19.49
N ARG A 64 13.01 4.92 -19.11
CA ARG A 64 12.19 3.94 -19.85
C ARG A 64 10.73 4.36 -19.91
N LEU A 65 10.17 4.83 -18.79
CA LEU A 65 8.79 5.32 -18.70
C LEU A 65 8.56 6.50 -19.64
N ILE A 66 9.47 7.47 -19.68
CA ILE A 66 9.39 8.65 -20.58
C ILE A 66 9.42 8.20 -22.05
N ALA A 67 10.36 7.33 -22.41
CA ALA A 67 10.47 6.83 -23.78
C ALA A 67 9.19 6.10 -24.23
N GLU A 68 8.56 5.33 -23.35
CA GLU A 68 7.31 4.63 -23.64
C GLU A 68 6.12 5.61 -23.76
N ILE A 69 6.05 6.68 -22.95
CA ILE A 69 5.03 7.73 -23.11
C ILE A 69 5.17 8.41 -24.48
N ILE A 70 6.38 8.84 -24.85
CA ILE A 70 6.64 9.51 -26.14
C ILE A 70 6.24 8.59 -27.31
N ARG A 71 6.63 7.31 -27.25
CA ARG A 71 6.25 6.33 -28.27
C ARG A 71 4.73 6.19 -28.40
N ALA A 72 4.04 6.06 -27.28
CA ALA A 72 2.58 5.90 -27.29
C ALA A 72 1.86 7.16 -27.80
N GLU A 73 2.40 8.35 -27.56
CA GLU A 73 1.90 9.60 -28.12
C GLU A 73 2.08 9.64 -29.64
N GLY A 74 3.24 9.24 -30.17
CA GLY A 74 3.48 9.14 -31.61
C GLY A 74 2.56 8.15 -32.35
N LEU A 75 2.04 7.14 -31.64
CA LEU A 75 1.08 6.15 -32.17
C LEU A 75 -0.39 6.53 -31.94
N GLY A 76 -0.69 7.72 -31.41
CA GLY A 76 -2.06 8.15 -31.11
C GLY A 76 -2.71 7.43 -29.90
N ALA A 77 -1.98 6.58 -29.18
CA ALA A 77 -2.47 5.82 -28.02
C ALA A 77 -2.40 6.60 -26.68
N SER A 78 -2.33 7.94 -26.75
CA SER A 78 -2.10 8.84 -25.61
C SER A 78 -3.22 8.80 -24.56
N ARG A 79 -4.41 8.35 -24.96
CA ARG A 79 -5.64 8.23 -24.17
C ARG A 79 -5.91 6.82 -23.65
N THR A 80 -4.88 5.99 -23.47
CA THR A 80 -5.04 4.67 -22.84
C THR A 80 -4.86 4.75 -21.32
N CYS A 81 -5.51 3.86 -20.57
CA CYS A 81 -5.34 3.77 -19.11
C CYS A 81 -3.86 3.63 -18.71
N ARG A 82 -3.08 2.87 -19.49
CA ARG A 82 -1.65 2.68 -19.28
C ARG A 82 -0.87 3.99 -19.40
N VAL A 83 -1.03 4.71 -20.50
CA VAL A 83 -0.30 5.98 -20.73
C VAL A 83 -0.69 7.03 -19.70
N ILE A 84 -1.97 7.11 -19.35
CA ILE A 84 -2.44 8.04 -18.32
C ILE A 84 -1.79 7.71 -16.96
N ALA A 85 -1.78 6.44 -16.56
CA ALA A 85 -1.14 6.01 -15.32
C ALA A 85 0.37 6.29 -15.34
N MET A 86 1.05 6.09 -16.47
CA MET A 86 2.47 6.42 -16.63
C MET A 86 2.73 7.93 -16.49
N LYS A 87 1.89 8.79 -17.07
CA LYS A 87 1.98 10.25 -16.91
C LYS A 87 1.79 10.66 -15.45
N VAL A 88 0.87 10.03 -14.73
CA VAL A 88 0.67 10.30 -13.29
C VAL A 88 1.86 9.80 -12.46
N ALA A 89 2.37 8.61 -12.75
CA ALA A 89 3.57 8.05 -12.12
C ALA A 89 4.76 9.01 -12.25
N LEU A 90 5.02 9.49 -13.47
CA LEU A 90 6.08 10.47 -13.74
C LEU A 90 5.91 11.76 -12.92
N ARG A 91 4.69 12.30 -12.87
CA ARG A 91 4.40 13.55 -12.14
C ARG A 91 4.47 13.44 -10.63
N THR A 92 4.22 12.25 -10.07
CA THR A 92 4.12 12.03 -8.62
C THR A 92 5.37 11.39 -8.03
N GLY A 93 6.30 10.94 -8.88
CA GLY A 93 7.51 10.24 -8.46
C GLY A 93 7.31 8.77 -8.10
N PHE A 94 6.08 8.24 -8.20
CA PHE A 94 5.77 6.82 -8.03
C PHE A 94 6.00 6.02 -9.31
N PHE A 95 6.11 4.70 -9.20
CA PHE A 95 6.12 3.81 -10.36
C PHE A 95 4.71 3.36 -10.75
N LEU A 96 4.57 2.94 -12.01
CA LEU A 96 3.32 2.35 -12.51
C LEU A 96 2.89 1.14 -11.65
N SER A 97 3.85 0.34 -11.19
CA SER A 97 3.61 -0.80 -10.29
C SER A 97 3.03 -0.35 -8.94
N ASP A 98 3.46 0.79 -8.40
CA ASP A 98 2.95 1.30 -7.13
C ASP A 98 1.48 1.71 -7.24
N LEU A 99 1.12 2.35 -8.36
CA LEU A 99 -0.27 2.76 -8.61
C LEU A 99 -1.22 1.56 -8.66
N LYS A 100 -0.74 0.38 -9.10
CA LYS A 100 -1.52 -0.86 -9.14
C LYS A 100 -1.51 -1.65 -7.82
N ARG A 101 -0.62 -1.34 -6.88
CA ARG A 101 -0.48 -2.09 -5.62
C ARG A 101 -1.56 -1.70 -4.62
N THR A 102 -2.06 -2.67 -3.86
CA THR A 102 -2.93 -2.46 -2.67
C THR A 102 -2.13 -1.87 -1.51
N CYS A 103 -1.91 -0.55 -1.55
CA CYS A 103 -1.29 0.19 -0.46
C CYS A 103 -2.13 1.44 -0.15
N ARG A 104 -2.36 1.68 1.15
CA ARG A 104 -3.23 2.74 1.67
C ARG A 104 -2.48 3.98 2.19
N LYS A 105 -1.17 4.10 1.93
CA LYS A 105 -0.41 5.32 2.27
C LYS A 105 -1.01 6.52 1.52
N SER A 106 -1.34 7.59 2.26
CA SER A 106 -2.09 8.73 1.73
C SER A 106 -1.54 9.32 0.42
N PRO A 107 -0.22 9.57 0.26
CA PRO A 107 0.32 10.10 -0.99
C PRO A 107 0.11 9.18 -2.20
N LEU A 108 0.25 7.87 -2.00
CA LEU A 108 0.07 6.88 -3.06
C LEU A 108 -1.41 6.71 -3.42
N VAL A 109 -2.31 6.78 -2.43
CA VAL A 109 -3.76 6.76 -2.67
C VAL A 109 -4.17 7.97 -3.50
N ALA A 110 -3.68 9.17 -3.16
CA ALA A 110 -3.95 10.38 -3.94
C ALA A 110 -3.43 10.28 -5.38
N ALA A 111 -2.23 9.74 -5.58
CA ALA A 111 -1.67 9.50 -6.91
C ALA A 111 -2.51 8.49 -7.71
N ARG A 112 -2.95 7.39 -7.09
CA ARG A 112 -3.81 6.40 -7.73
C ARG A 112 -5.16 6.99 -8.12
N GLN A 113 -5.80 7.73 -7.23
CA GLN A 113 -7.08 8.39 -7.48
C GLN A 113 -6.98 9.40 -8.63
N ARG A 114 -5.87 10.16 -8.71
CA ARG A 114 -5.57 11.03 -9.85
C ARG A 114 -5.48 10.26 -11.17
N ALA A 115 -4.79 9.11 -11.16
CA ALA A 115 -4.65 8.26 -12.35
C ALA A 115 -5.99 7.66 -12.79
N ILE A 116 -6.82 7.23 -11.84
CA ILE A 116 -8.18 6.72 -12.08
C ILE A 116 -9.09 7.82 -12.64
N PHE A 117 -9.10 9.00 -12.05
CA PHE A 117 -9.86 10.14 -12.56
C PHE A 117 -9.42 10.52 -13.97
N GLY A 118 -8.11 10.58 -14.23
CA GLY A 118 -7.56 10.80 -15.56
C GLY A 118 -8.03 9.75 -16.57
N ALA A 119 -8.08 8.48 -16.18
CA ALA A 119 -8.58 7.40 -17.04
C ALA A 119 -10.08 7.55 -17.33
N ARG A 120 -10.87 7.98 -16.33
CA ARG A 120 -12.31 8.21 -16.51
C ARG A 120 -12.61 9.38 -17.45
N VAL A 121 -11.84 10.47 -17.37
CA VAL A 121 -12.02 11.65 -18.23
C VAL A 121 -11.38 11.48 -19.60
N GLY A 122 -10.23 10.82 -19.64
CA GLY A 122 -9.42 10.68 -20.86
C GLY A 122 -9.82 9.50 -21.74
N THR A 123 -10.68 8.59 -21.26
CA THR A 123 -11.04 7.35 -21.99
C THR A 123 -12.52 7.05 -21.90
N ASP A 124 -13.05 6.37 -22.92
CA ASP A 124 -14.44 5.90 -22.96
C ASP A 124 -14.63 4.52 -22.29
N LYS A 125 -13.63 4.02 -21.55
CA LYS A 125 -13.69 2.70 -20.90
C LYS A 125 -14.72 2.67 -19.78
N SER A 126 -15.36 1.53 -19.53
CA SER A 126 -16.26 1.37 -18.37
C SER A 126 -15.48 1.35 -17.05
N LEU A 127 -16.17 1.56 -15.93
CA LEU A 127 -15.56 1.50 -14.60
C LEU A 127 -14.93 0.12 -14.32
N ASP A 128 -15.54 -0.97 -14.81
CA ASP A 128 -14.99 -2.32 -14.70
C ASP A 128 -13.69 -2.50 -15.47
N VAL A 129 -13.58 -1.93 -16.66
CA VAL A 129 -12.35 -2.02 -17.47
C VAL A 129 -11.23 -1.22 -16.81
N ILE A 130 -11.55 -0.04 -16.28
CA ILE A 130 -10.59 0.77 -15.50
C ILE A 130 -10.18 0.00 -14.22
N GLY A 131 -11.15 -0.60 -13.52
CA GLY A 131 -10.92 -1.40 -12.31
C GLY A 131 -9.99 -2.58 -12.56
N ARG A 132 -10.26 -3.37 -13.61
CA ARG A 132 -9.40 -4.47 -14.05
C ARG A 132 -7.96 -4.04 -14.32
N PHE A 133 -7.75 -2.86 -14.91
CA PHE A 133 -6.39 -2.34 -15.14
C PHE A 133 -5.63 -2.08 -13.83
N TYR A 134 -6.30 -1.54 -12.81
CA TYR A 134 -5.73 -1.22 -11.50
C TYR A 134 -5.81 -2.36 -10.48
N GLY A 135 -6.50 -3.47 -10.78
CA GLY A 135 -6.76 -4.55 -9.82
C GLY A 135 -7.77 -4.15 -8.75
N LEU A 136 -8.77 -3.33 -9.11
CA LEU A 136 -9.78 -2.78 -8.20
C LEU A 136 -11.18 -3.11 -8.68
N ASP A 137 -12.11 -3.17 -7.72
CA ASP A 137 -13.54 -3.25 -8.01
C ASP A 137 -14.06 -1.92 -8.58
N HIS A 138 -15.08 -1.98 -9.45
CA HIS A 138 -15.67 -0.81 -10.09
C HIS A 138 -16.24 0.21 -9.09
N THR A 139 -16.73 -0.22 -7.93
CA THR A 139 -17.16 0.66 -6.83
C THR A 139 -15.99 1.43 -6.24
N THR A 140 -14.82 0.81 -6.14
CA THR A 140 -13.59 1.47 -5.67
C THR A 140 -13.09 2.49 -6.70
N VAL A 141 -13.24 2.18 -7.99
CA VAL A 141 -12.97 3.12 -9.08
C VAL A 141 -13.90 4.33 -8.97
N TYR A 142 -15.21 4.09 -8.80
CA TYR A 142 -16.22 5.14 -8.62
C TYR A 142 -15.85 6.07 -7.46
N TYR A 143 -15.57 5.50 -6.28
CA TYR A 143 -15.17 6.28 -5.11
C TYR A 143 -13.89 7.08 -5.37
N SER A 144 -12.91 6.48 -6.05
CA SER A 144 -11.65 7.14 -6.40
C SER A 144 -11.85 8.34 -7.34
N VAL A 145 -12.77 8.25 -8.30
CA VAL A 145 -13.13 9.36 -9.19
C VAL A 145 -13.77 10.49 -8.38
N GLN A 146 -14.75 10.19 -7.54
CA GLN A 146 -15.42 11.20 -6.69
C GLN A 146 -14.44 11.91 -5.77
N GLU A 147 -13.62 11.13 -5.08
CA GLU A 147 -12.69 11.66 -4.09
C GLU A 147 -11.63 12.56 -4.74
N HIS A 148 -11.14 12.19 -5.93
CA HIS A 148 -10.24 13.08 -6.66
C HIS A 148 -10.93 14.35 -7.16
N ALA A 149 -12.16 14.23 -7.69
CA ALA A 149 -12.94 15.35 -8.19
C ALA A 149 -13.19 16.40 -7.09
N LYS A 150 -13.59 15.95 -5.91
CA LYS A 150 -13.74 16.78 -4.70
C LYS A 150 -12.45 17.52 -4.34
N ARG A 151 -11.31 16.83 -4.35
CA ARG A 151 -10.01 17.45 -4.02
C ARG A 151 -9.56 18.54 -4.99
N ILE A 152 -9.99 18.46 -6.25
CA ILE A 152 -9.65 19.45 -7.28
C ILE A 152 -10.78 20.45 -7.54
N GLY A 153 -11.86 20.42 -6.74
CA GLY A 153 -13.00 21.32 -6.89
C GLY A 153 -13.74 21.18 -8.21
N ARG A 154 -13.85 19.96 -8.75
CA ARG A 154 -14.56 19.67 -10.01
C ARG A 154 -15.73 18.71 -9.79
N ASP A 155 -16.71 18.80 -10.68
CA ASP A 155 -17.75 17.79 -10.77
C ASP A 155 -17.17 16.47 -11.26
N ALA A 156 -17.76 15.40 -10.75
CA ALA A 156 -17.30 14.08 -11.07
C ALA A 156 -17.90 13.64 -12.44
N PRO A 157 -17.06 13.22 -13.40
CA PRO A 157 -17.49 12.94 -14.77
C PRO A 157 -18.50 11.80 -14.84
N GLY A 158 -19.44 11.89 -15.79
CA GLY A 158 -20.59 11.01 -16.02
C GLY A 158 -20.41 9.57 -15.51
N MET A 159 -21.07 9.28 -14.40
CA MET A 159 -20.95 8.02 -13.66
C MET A 159 -22.06 7.06 -14.05
N ARG A 160 -21.97 6.43 -15.23
CA ARG A 160 -22.83 5.28 -15.54
C ARG A 160 -22.11 4.01 -15.12
N CYS A 161 -22.57 3.38 -14.05
CA CYS A 161 -22.26 1.96 -13.82
C CYS A 161 -23.02 1.17 -14.88
N GLY A 162 -22.30 0.43 -15.72
CA GLY A 162 -22.93 -0.60 -16.55
C GLY A 162 -23.55 -1.61 -15.60
N ARG A 163 -24.86 -1.77 -15.65
CA ARG A 163 -25.56 -2.86 -14.99
C ARG A 163 -25.33 -4.15 -15.75
#